data_AF-A0A7G8ZHY4-F1
#
_entry.id   AF-A0A7G8ZHY4-F1
#
_cell.length_a   1.000
_cell.length_b   1.000
_cell.length_c   1.000
_cell.angle_alpha   90.00
_cell.angle_beta   90.00
_cell.angle_gamma   90.00
#
_symmetry.space_group_name_H-M   'P 1'
#
loop_
_entity.id
_entity.type
_entity.pdbx_description
1 polymer ?
#
loop_
_entity_poly.entity_id
_entity_poly.type
_entity_poly.pdbx_seq_one_letter_code
_entity_poly.pdbx_strand_id
1 'polypeptide(L)'
;MSNFPSLDYARPFMADALNYLEAAERLWQATGEFSQLFQPIGMLLNHSVELSVKSYCLFCGYSVDRLREEFGHDLFRLYESAMENDLGRWLEVSPNDSAQLKHWNEANIRKHGRFPRRYAEFGEHPGNDKYIRGLARRMLEACFRKSVGDPNEVVNLGLTDFPVR
;
A
#
# COMPACT_ATOMS: atom_id res chain seq x y z
N MET A 1 18.38 24.66 -0.51
CA MET A 1 17.29 23.67 -0.69
C MET A 1 17.72 22.70 -1.77
N SER A 2 18.08 21.47 -1.40
CA SER A 2 18.47 20.43 -2.35
C SER A 2 17.22 19.91 -3.06
N ASN A 3 17.07 20.19 -4.35
CA ASN A 3 16.09 19.55 -5.21
C ASN A 3 16.45 18.06 -5.32
N PHE A 4 15.79 17.21 -4.54
CA PHE A 4 15.85 15.77 -4.73
C PHE A 4 14.85 15.41 -5.83
N PRO A 5 15.28 14.96 -7.02
CA PRO A 5 14.38 14.59 -8.11
C PRO A 5 13.38 13.49 -7.71
N SER A 6 13.69 12.72 -6.66
CA SER A 6 12.82 11.68 -6.11
C SER A 6 11.51 12.21 -5.52
N LEU A 7 11.47 13.47 -5.06
CA LEU A 7 10.26 14.06 -4.47
C LEU A 7 9.19 14.38 -5.53
N ASP A 8 9.60 14.69 -6.75
CA ASP A 8 8.70 14.92 -7.88
C ASP A 8 7.93 13.65 -8.26
N TYR A 9 8.49 12.47 -7.95
CA TYR A 9 7.84 11.16 -8.18
C TYR A 9 7.08 10.64 -6.95
N ALA A 10 7.43 11.06 -5.74
CA ALA A 10 6.79 10.59 -4.51
C ALA A 10 5.29 10.94 -4.49
N ARG A 11 4.95 12.20 -4.80
CA ARG A 11 3.55 12.67 -4.78
C ARG A 11 2.66 11.96 -5.81
N PRO A 12 3.08 11.78 -7.09
CA PRO A 12 2.32 10.95 -8.04
C PRO A 12 2.05 9.53 -7.54
N PHE A 13 3.06 8.84 -6.98
CA PHE A 13 2.87 7.49 -6.44
C PHE A 13 1.87 7.46 -5.28
N MET A 14 1.93 8.46 -4.40
CA MET A 14 0.97 8.60 -3.30
C MET A 14 -0.46 8.87 -3.82
N ALA A 15 -0.61 9.70 -4.85
CA ALA A 15 -1.91 9.97 -5.47
C ALA A 15 -2.51 8.72 -6.13
N ASP A 16 -1.68 7.95 -6.85
CA ASP A 16 -2.13 6.69 -7.44
C ASP A 16 -2.50 5.67 -6.36
N ALA A 17 -1.72 5.58 -5.28
CA ALA A 17 -2.04 4.73 -4.14
C ALA A 17 -3.42 5.04 -3.53
N LEU A 18 -3.76 6.34 -3.40
CA LEU A 18 -5.08 6.79 -2.95
C LEU A 18 -6.17 6.39 -3.95
N ASN A 19 -5.96 6.62 -5.25
CA ASN A 19 -6.91 6.26 -6.30
C ASN A 19 -7.25 4.74 -6.28
N TYR A 20 -6.24 3.89 -6.09
CA TYR A 20 -6.44 2.45 -5.96
C TYR A 20 -7.23 2.06 -4.70
N LEU A 21 -6.93 2.70 -3.57
CA LEU A 21 -7.67 2.49 -2.32
C LEU A 21 -9.14 2.88 -2.48
N GLU A 22 -9.41 4.08 -3.01
CA GLU A 22 -10.77 4.54 -3.26
C GLU A 22 -11.53 3.63 -4.23
N ALA A 23 -10.87 3.18 -5.30
CA ALA A 23 -11.47 2.25 -6.25
C ALA A 23 -11.84 0.92 -5.57
N ALA A 24 -10.96 0.38 -4.72
CA ALA A 24 -11.23 -0.84 -3.96
C ALA A 24 -12.44 -0.67 -3.04
N GLU A 25 -12.58 0.50 -2.42
CA GLU A 25 -13.66 0.78 -1.47
C GLU A 25 -14.99 1.04 -2.15
N ARG A 26 -15.00 1.76 -3.26
CA ARG A 26 -16.21 1.92 -4.08
C ARG A 26 -16.69 0.58 -4.61
N LEU A 27 -15.75 -0.27 -5.05
CA LEU A 27 -16.07 -1.62 -5.50
C LEU A 27 -16.66 -2.43 -4.35
N TRP A 28 -16.00 -2.46 -3.19
CA TRP A 28 -16.51 -3.13 -1.98
C TRP A 28 -17.91 -2.64 -1.57
N GLN A 29 -18.16 -1.33 -1.57
CA GLN A 29 -19.46 -0.74 -1.22
C GLN A 29 -20.54 -1.14 -2.21
N ALA A 30 -20.24 -1.12 -3.51
CA ALA A 30 -21.18 -1.49 -4.56
C ALA A 30 -21.50 -2.99 -4.55
N THR A 31 -20.57 -3.82 -4.09
CA THR A 31 -20.64 -5.27 -4.25
C THR A 31 -20.85 -6.01 -2.95
N GLY A 32 -20.70 -5.40 -1.78
CA GLY A 32 -20.72 -6.11 -0.49
C GLY A 32 -19.71 -7.27 -0.43
N GLU A 33 -20.05 -8.32 0.32
CA GLU A 33 -19.23 -9.52 0.52
C GLU A 33 -19.39 -10.57 -0.62
N PHE A 34 -19.61 -10.13 -1.86
CA PHE A 34 -19.74 -11.08 -2.98
C PHE A 34 -18.36 -11.62 -3.37
N SER A 35 -18.18 -12.93 -3.15
CA SER A 35 -16.89 -13.65 -3.30
C SER A 35 -16.23 -13.52 -4.67
N GLN A 36 -17.01 -13.29 -5.74
CA GLN A 36 -16.50 -13.17 -7.11
C GLN A 36 -15.68 -11.90 -7.35
N LEU A 37 -15.85 -10.86 -6.52
CA LEU A 37 -15.15 -9.58 -6.67
C LEU A 37 -14.02 -9.38 -5.66
N PHE A 38 -13.77 -10.39 -4.81
CA PHE A 38 -12.64 -10.45 -3.88
C PHE A 38 -11.30 -10.27 -4.60
N GLN A 39 -11.11 -10.95 -5.74
CA GLN A 39 -9.85 -10.89 -6.48
C GLN A 39 -9.55 -9.48 -7.06
N PRO A 40 -10.50 -8.82 -7.77
CA PRO A 40 -10.33 -7.42 -8.18
C PRO A 40 -10.04 -6.47 -7.00
N ILE A 41 -10.78 -6.59 -5.90
CA ILE A 41 -10.60 -5.75 -4.71
C ILE A 41 -9.20 -5.94 -4.12
N GLY A 42 -8.77 -7.19 -3.93
CA GLY A 42 -7.43 -7.51 -3.43
C GLY A 42 -6.32 -6.97 -4.33
N MET A 43 -6.50 -6.98 -5.65
CA MET A 43 -5.52 -6.41 -6.60
C MET A 43 -5.38 -4.90 -6.43
N LEU A 44 -6.51 -4.17 -6.32
CA LEU A 44 -6.51 -2.73 -6.09
C LEU A 44 -5.84 -2.38 -4.76
N LEU A 45 -6.18 -3.11 -3.69
CA LEU A 45 -5.58 -2.90 -2.37
C LEU A 45 -4.08 -3.20 -2.36
N ASN A 46 -3.63 -4.25 -3.05
CA ASN A 46 -2.22 -4.55 -3.18
C ASN A 46 -1.45 -3.44 -3.91
N HIS A 47 -1.98 -2.90 -5.01
CA HIS A 47 -1.35 -1.77 -5.69
C HIS A 47 -1.31 -0.52 -4.83
N SER A 48 -2.36 -0.26 -4.05
CA SER A 48 -2.38 0.84 -3.09
C SER A 48 -1.23 0.72 -2.08
N VAL A 49 -1.03 -0.47 -1.49
CA VAL A 49 0.06 -0.73 -0.55
C VAL A 49 1.42 -0.59 -1.23
N GLU A 50 1.62 -1.19 -2.40
CA GLU A 50 2.88 -1.13 -3.15
C GLU A 50 3.30 0.31 -3.45
N LEU A 51 2.38 1.11 -3.97
CA LEU A 51 2.65 2.50 -4.33
C LEU A 51 2.86 3.38 -3.09
N SER A 52 2.15 3.09 -1.99
CA SER A 52 2.36 3.78 -0.71
C SER A 52 3.77 3.54 -0.15
N VAL A 53 4.27 2.29 -0.17
CA VAL A 53 5.63 1.98 0.29
C VAL A 53 6.68 2.58 -0.64
N LYS A 54 6.50 2.49 -1.97
CA LYS A 54 7.39 3.12 -2.94
C LYS A 54 7.48 4.64 -2.71
N SER A 55 6.34 5.29 -2.51
CA SER A 55 6.28 6.71 -2.20
C SER A 55 6.99 7.04 -0.87
N TYR A 56 6.77 6.26 0.18
CA TYR A 56 7.49 6.41 1.45
C TYR A 56 9.00 6.34 1.26
N CYS A 57 9.50 5.35 0.53
CA CYS A 57 10.93 5.22 0.22
C CYS A 57 11.47 6.42 -0.58
N LEU A 58 10.71 6.95 -1.54
CA LEU A 58 11.09 8.17 -2.26
C LEU A 58 11.22 9.38 -1.32
N PHE A 59 10.31 9.52 -0.34
CA PHE A 59 10.43 10.53 0.73
C PHE A 59 11.61 10.28 1.68
N CYS A 60 12.06 9.04 1.82
CA CYS A 60 13.32 8.69 2.49
C CYS A 60 14.57 8.92 1.62
N GLY A 61 14.42 9.41 0.38
CA GLY A 61 15.53 9.75 -0.51
C GLY A 61 15.95 8.64 -1.46
N TYR A 62 15.16 7.58 -1.63
CA TYR A 62 15.43 6.55 -2.63
C TYR A 62 15.21 7.14 -4.03
N SER A 63 15.94 6.64 -5.04
CA SER A 63 15.69 6.98 -6.45
C SER A 63 14.66 6.03 -7.07
N VAL A 64 13.99 6.48 -8.13
CA VAL A 64 13.08 5.63 -8.91
C VAL A 64 13.80 4.42 -9.50
N ASP A 65 15.04 4.62 -9.99
CA ASP A 65 15.85 3.53 -10.55
C ASP A 65 16.16 2.47 -9.49
N ARG A 66 16.53 2.89 -8.27
CA ARG A 66 16.74 1.96 -7.15
C ARG A 66 15.48 1.15 -6.86
N LEU A 67 14.32 1.81 -6.78
CA LEU A 67 13.04 1.13 -6.55
C LEU A 67 12.73 0.10 -7.65
N ARG A 68 13.08 0.40 -8.90
CA ARG A 68 12.84 -0.48 -10.05
C ARG A 68 13.82 -1.65 -10.12
N GLU A 69 15.11 -1.39 -9.94
CA GLU A 69 16.18 -2.36 -10.17
C GLU A 69 16.42 -3.28 -8.97
N GLU A 70 16.36 -2.74 -7.75
CA GLU A 70 16.68 -3.50 -6.53
C GLU A 70 15.47 -4.25 -5.98
N PHE A 71 14.28 -3.63 -6.07
CA PHE A 71 13.04 -4.15 -5.50
C PHE A 71 12.05 -4.61 -6.57
N GLY A 72 11.87 -3.84 -7.65
CA GLY A 72 10.93 -4.18 -8.73
C GLY A 72 9.49 -4.31 -8.24
N HIS A 73 8.98 -5.54 -8.23
CA HIS A 73 7.66 -5.92 -7.72
C HIS A 73 7.71 -6.74 -6.43
N ASP A 74 8.90 -6.87 -5.81
CA ASP A 74 9.06 -7.51 -4.51
C ASP A 74 8.65 -6.54 -3.40
N LEU A 75 7.34 -6.47 -3.17
CA LEU A 75 6.70 -5.64 -2.16
C LEU A 75 7.21 -5.97 -0.75
N PHE A 76 7.47 -7.24 -0.44
CA PHE A 76 7.88 -7.63 0.90
C PHE A 76 9.29 -7.12 1.21
N ARG A 77 10.26 -7.30 0.30
CA ARG A 77 11.61 -6.75 0.47
C ARG A 77 11.60 -5.23 0.54
N LEU A 78 10.77 -4.58 -0.28
CA LEU A 78 10.63 -3.12 -0.24
C LEU A 78 10.07 -2.65 1.11
N TYR A 79 9.08 -3.35 1.63
CA TYR A 79 8.50 -3.08 2.93
C TYR A 79 9.50 -3.29 4.07
N GLU A 80 10.28 -4.38 4.07
CA GLU A 80 11.34 -4.61 5.06
C GLU A 80 12.36 -3.47 5.03
N SER A 81 12.79 -3.05 3.84
CA SER A 81 13.69 -1.90 3.70
C SER A 81 13.06 -0.59 4.21
N ALA A 82 11.76 -0.38 3.98
CA ALA A 82 11.06 0.79 4.54
C ALA A 82 10.98 0.74 6.07
N MET A 83 10.77 -0.43 6.67
CA MET A 83 10.79 -0.63 8.13
C MET A 83 12.14 -0.31 8.75
N GLU A 84 13.24 -0.66 8.08
CA GLU A 84 14.60 -0.26 8.46
C GLU A 84 14.83 1.26 8.34
N ASN A 85 14.00 1.97 7.55
CA ASN A 85 14.03 3.41 7.33
C ASN A 85 12.88 4.14 8.07
N ASP A 86 12.67 3.77 9.33
CA ASP A 86 11.72 4.40 10.26
C ASP A 86 10.23 4.28 9.90
N LEU A 87 9.81 3.43 8.95
CA LEU A 87 8.39 3.27 8.65
C LEU A 87 7.59 2.86 9.90
N GLY A 88 8.18 2.02 10.76
CA GLY A 88 7.55 1.58 12.02
C GLY A 88 7.27 2.70 13.03
N ARG A 89 7.87 3.89 12.87
CA ARG A 89 7.51 5.07 13.68
C ARG A 89 6.13 5.62 13.30
N TRP A 90 5.71 5.41 12.06
CA TRP A 90 4.51 5.98 11.47
C TRP A 90 3.41 4.94 11.26
N LEU A 91 3.79 3.68 11.12
CA LEU A 91 2.92 2.55 10.85
C LEU A 91 2.93 1.58 12.03
N GLU A 92 1.78 1.43 12.68
CA GLU A 92 1.56 0.32 13.60
C GLU A 92 1.33 -0.97 12.79
N VAL A 93 2.25 -1.91 12.94
CA VAL A 93 2.29 -3.18 12.21
C VAL A 93 1.98 -4.30 13.18
N SER A 94 0.92 -5.05 12.89
CA SER A 94 0.67 -6.32 13.57
C SER A 94 1.45 -7.46 12.89
N PRO A 95 1.79 -8.54 13.61
CA PRO A 95 2.37 -9.74 13.00
C PRO A 95 1.55 -10.30 11.82
N ASN A 96 0.23 -10.09 11.85
CA ASN A 96 -0.67 -10.48 10.77
C ASN A 96 -0.47 -9.63 9.50
N ASP A 97 -0.17 -8.34 9.62
CA ASP A 97 0.06 -7.45 8.47
C ASP A 97 1.31 -7.91 7.69
N SER A 98 2.40 -8.22 8.39
CA SER A 98 3.63 -8.74 7.77
C SER A 98 3.41 -10.10 7.10
N ALA A 99 2.65 -10.99 7.74
CA ALA A 99 2.34 -12.30 7.17
C ALA A 99 1.49 -12.19 5.90
N GLN A 100 0.51 -11.28 5.87
CA GLN A 100 -0.33 -11.03 4.71
C GLN A 100 0.45 -10.40 3.55
N LEU A 101 1.28 -9.38 3.85
CA LEU A 101 2.18 -8.76 2.87
C LEU A 101 3.07 -9.80 2.20
N LYS A 102 3.67 -10.71 2.98
CA LYS A 102 4.51 -11.79 2.45
C LYS A 102 3.72 -12.73 1.53
N HIS A 103 2.52 -13.15 1.95
CA HIS A 103 1.68 -14.02 1.15
C HIS A 103 1.25 -13.37 -0.18
N TRP A 104 0.96 -12.07 -0.17
CA TRP A 104 0.62 -11.30 -1.36
C TRP A 104 1.80 -11.04 -2.28
N ASN A 105 2.96 -10.81 -1.70
CA ASN A 105 4.20 -10.69 -2.45
C ASN A 105 4.49 -11.98 -3.23
N GLU A 106 4.39 -13.14 -2.58
CA GLU A 106 4.49 -14.44 -3.26
C GLU A 106 3.37 -14.63 -4.29
N ALA A 107 2.17 -14.14 -3.96
CA ALA A 107 1.04 -13.85 -4.82
C ALA A 107 1.43 -13.27 -6.19
N ASN A 108 2.05 -12.09 -6.15
CA ASN A 108 2.37 -11.25 -7.30
C ASN A 108 3.65 -11.67 -8.03
N ILE A 109 4.73 -11.99 -7.30
CA ILE A 109 6.02 -12.39 -7.90
C ILE A 109 5.84 -13.64 -8.76
N ARG A 110 5.07 -14.64 -8.30
CA ARG A 110 4.82 -15.87 -9.06
C ARG A 110 3.95 -15.65 -10.32
N LYS A 111 3.38 -14.46 -10.54
CA LYS A 111 2.30 -14.19 -11.51
C LYS A 111 2.63 -13.36 -12.74
N HIS A 112 3.83 -12.81 -12.87
CA HIS A 112 4.29 -12.23 -14.15
C HIS A 112 4.37 -13.28 -15.30
N GLY A 113 3.90 -14.53 -15.11
CA GLY A 113 3.70 -15.55 -16.14
C GLY A 113 2.28 -16.12 -16.33
N ARG A 114 1.26 -15.84 -15.48
CA ARG A 114 -0.20 -16.14 -15.61
C ARG A 114 -0.88 -16.12 -14.22
N PHE A 115 -2.07 -15.54 -14.10
CA PHE A 115 -2.86 -15.50 -12.85
C PHE A 115 -3.32 -16.92 -12.40
N PRO A 116 -2.97 -17.43 -11.20
CA PRO A 116 -3.53 -18.63 -10.63
C PRO A 116 -4.92 -18.38 -10.07
N ARG A 117 -5.75 -19.40 -10.27
CA ARG A 117 -7.06 -19.66 -9.63
C ARG A 117 -7.04 -19.64 -8.10
N ARG A 118 -5.88 -19.52 -7.44
CA ARG A 118 -5.73 -19.61 -5.98
C ARG A 118 -6.23 -18.40 -5.19
N TYR A 119 -6.59 -17.27 -5.82
CA TYR A 119 -7.36 -16.24 -5.09
C TYR A 119 -8.72 -16.77 -4.59
N ALA A 120 -9.27 -17.81 -5.21
CA ALA A 120 -10.45 -18.50 -4.71
C ALA A 120 -10.21 -19.24 -3.38
N GLU A 121 -9.00 -19.77 -3.14
CA GLU A 121 -8.61 -20.39 -1.86
C GLU A 121 -8.40 -19.32 -0.76
N PHE A 122 -8.08 -18.08 -1.14
CA PHE A 122 -7.95 -16.95 -0.21
C PHE A 122 -9.30 -16.31 0.17
N GLY A 123 -10.31 -16.44 -0.71
CA GLY A 123 -11.70 -16.01 -0.46
C GLY A 123 -12.44 -16.87 0.58
N GLU A 124 -11.85 -17.96 1.06
CA GLU A 124 -12.42 -18.78 2.15
C GLU A 124 -12.11 -18.24 3.55
N HIS A 125 -11.34 -17.14 3.68
CA HIS A 125 -11.15 -16.42 4.94
C HIS A 125 -11.85 -15.05 4.91
N PRO A 126 -13.17 -14.99 5.18
CA PRO A 126 -13.99 -13.76 5.17
C PRO A 126 -13.58 -12.68 6.20
N GLY A 127 -12.45 -12.84 6.89
CA GLY A 127 -11.86 -11.81 7.76
C GLY A 127 -10.73 -11.01 7.11
N ASN A 128 -10.14 -11.46 5.99
CA ASN A 128 -8.84 -10.98 5.51
C ASN A 128 -8.89 -9.55 4.91
N ASP A 129 -9.99 -9.19 4.23
CA ASP A 129 -10.09 -7.91 3.52
C ASP A 129 -10.12 -6.68 4.42
N LYS A 130 -10.69 -6.83 5.63
CA LYS A 130 -10.70 -5.74 6.62
C LYS A 130 -9.28 -5.42 7.10
N TYR A 131 -8.44 -6.44 7.28
CA TYR A 131 -7.04 -6.25 7.66
C TYR A 131 -6.25 -5.55 6.57
N ILE A 132 -6.39 -6.03 5.34
CA ILE A 132 -5.73 -5.47 4.18
C ILE A 132 -6.15 -4.02 3.92
N ARG A 133 -7.45 -3.74 3.94
CA ARG A 133 -7.95 -2.36 3.82
C ARG A 133 -7.38 -1.46 4.91
N GLY A 134 -7.36 -1.98 6.14
CA GLY A 134 -6.73 -1.31 7.27
C GLY A 134 -5.25 -1.02 7.01
N LEU A 135 -4.50 -2.00 6.53
CA LEU A 135 -3.08 -1.86 6.21
C LEU A 135 -2.85 -0.83 5.08
N ALA A 136 -3.63 -0.90 3.99
CA ALA A 136 -3.54 0.06 2.89
C ALA A 136 -3.78 1.49 3.36
N ARG A 137 -4.81 1.71 4.20
CA ARG A 137 -5.10 3.00 4.83
C ARG A 137 -3.95 3.48 5.70
N ARG A 138 -3.48 2.65 6.64
CA ARG A 138 -2.39 3.02 7.56
C ARG A 138 -1.08 3.27 6.82
N MET A 139 -0.80 2.53 5.74
CA MET A 139 0.41 2.72 4.93
C MET A 139 0.37 4.06 4.17
N LEU A 140 -0.78 4.40 3.59
CA LEU A 140 -0.98 5.68 2.92
C LEU A 140 -0.87 6.84 3.91
N GLU A 141 -1.42 6.68 5.13
CA GLU A 141 -1.29 7.65 6.21
C GLU A 141 0.18 7.82 6.66
N ALA A 142 0.93 6.72 6.81
CA ALA A 142 2.35 6.77 7.15
C ALA A 142 3.17 7.51 6.08
N CYS A 143 2.88 7.23 4.81
CA CYS A 143 3.47 7.95 3.67
C CYS A 143 3.13 9.45 3.73
N PHE A 144 1.88 9.77 3.99
CA PHE A 144 1.43 11.15 4.10
C PHE A 144 2.16 11.89 5.22
N ARG A 145 2.19 11.33 6.45
CA ARG A 145 2.90 11.90 7.61
C ARG A 145 4.37 12.15 7.32
N LYS A 146 5.02 11.22 6.59
CA LYS A 146 6.42 11.39 6.14
C LYS A 146 6.58 12.56 5.16
N SER A 147 5.60 12.79 4.28
CA SER A 147 5.65 13.83 3.25
C SER A 147 5.53 15.27 3.77
N VAL A 148 4.74 15.48 4.82
CA VAL A 148 4.51 16.81 5.42
C VAL A 148 5.52 17.13 6.51
N GLY A 149 6.20 16.14 7.09
CA GLY A 149 7.18 16.35 8.17
C GLY A 149 6.57 16.74 9.52
N ASP A 150 5.43 17.45 9.54
CA ASP A 150 4.64 17.83 10.71
C ASP A 150 3.16 17.37 10.58
N PRO A 151 2.62 16.61 11.55
CA PRO A 151 1.23 16.12 11.54
C PRO A 151 0.14 17.20 11.58
N ASN A 152 0.45 18.47 11.84
CA ASN A 152 -0.56 19.55 11.84
C ASN A 152 -0.95 20.04 10.43
N GLU A 153 -0.19 19.69 9.39
CA GLU A 153 -0.50 20.06 7.99
C GLU A 153 -1.41 19.03 7.26
N VAL A 154 -1.83 17.97 7.95
CA VAL A 154 -2.66 16.87 7.41
C VAL A 154 -4.07 17.30 6.97
N VAL A 155 -4.54 18.44 7.46
CA VAL A 155 -5.93 18.89 7.31
C VAL A 155 -6.30 19.33 5.89
N ASN A 156 -5.33 19.66 5.01
CA ASN A 156 -5.60 20.34 3.74
C ASN A 156 -5.73 19.44 2.48
N LEU A 157 -5.61 18.11 2.58
CA LEU A 157 -5.70 17.22 1.41
C LEU A 157 -6.99 16.38 1.31
N GLY A 158 -8.04 16.73 2.06
CA GLY A 158 -9.31 15.98 2.01
C GLY A 158 -9.26 14.58 2.66
N LEU A 159 -8.18 14.28 3.39
CA LEU A 159 -8.05 13.07 4.22
C LEU A 159 -8.80 13.20 5.56
N THR A 160 -9.49 14.31 5.81
CA THR A 160 -10.25 14.58 7.04
C THR A 160 -11.52 13.73 7.19
N ASP A 161 -11.95 13.02 6.13
CA ASP A 161 -13.10 12.12 6.18
C ASP A 161 -12.72 10.67 6.53
N PHE A 162 -11.48 10.43 6.98
CA PHE A 162 -11.10 9.13 7.52
C PHE A 162 -11.45 9.08 9.02
N PRO A 163 -12.54 8.42 9.43
CA PRO A 163 -12.79 8.22 10.85
C PRO A 163 -11.71 7.27 11.38
N VAL A 164 -10.76 7.83 12.12
CA VAL A 164 -10.01 7.07 13.12
C VAL A 164 -11.03 6.70 14.20
N ARG A 165 -11.51 5.46 14.16
CA ARG A 165 -12.25 4.85 15.27
C ARG A 165 -11.40 3.79 15.92
#